data_AF-A0A2V8EIW0-F1
#
_entry.id   AF-A0A2V8EIW0-F1
#
_cell.length_a   1.000
_cell.length_b   1.000
_cell.length_c   1.000
_cell.angle_alpha   90.00
_cell.angle_beta   90.00
_cell.angle_gamma   90.00
#
_symmetry.space_group_name_H-M   'P 1'
#
loop_
_entity.id
_entity.type
_entity.pdbx_description
1 polymer ?
#
loop_
_entity_poly.entity_id
_entity_poly.type
_entity_poly.pdbx_seq_one_letter_code
_entity_poly.pdbx_strand_id
1 'polypeptide(L)'
;MWTKRRHRCRLSSTGNFANVYSGWQVIENAAVALDESVDTILRSGRSCANGTPVPVAQLDYVKTALGLRQTSREILRAAQRKDRDKVMDLAGDLADACAGCHQIYRDTEGPRGFGDTSLRCKVLPKKS
;
A
#
# COMPACT_ATOMS: atom_id res chain seq x y z
N MET A 1 -35.88 39.72 22.81
CA MET A 1 -36.31 38.31 22.99
C MET A 1 -35.71 37.50 21.84
N TRP A 2 -34.52 36.90 22.04
CA TRP A 2 -33.72 36.25 20.99
C TRP A 2 -33.96 34.74 21.03
N THR A 3 -34.44 34.15 19.94
CA THR A 3 -34.77 32.73 19.83
C THR A 3 -33.50 31.89 19.64
N LYS A 4 -33.16 31.11 20.67
CA LYS A 4 -32.06 30.14 20.65
C LYS A 4 -32.41 28.99 19.69
N ARG A 5 -31.95 29.06 18.44
CA ARG A 5 -31.98 27.92 17.51
C ARG A 5 -31.08 26.81 18.08
N ARG A 6 -31.69 25.72 18.53
CA ARG A 6 -30.96 24.48 18.86
C ARG A 6 -30.43 23.90 17.55
N HIS A 7 -29.15 24.11 17.29
CA HIS A 7 -28.44 23.35 16.28
C HIS A 7 -28.42 21.89 16.73
N ARG A 8 -29.25 21.05 16.09
CA ARG A 8 -29.13 19.60 16.19
C ARG A 8 -27.79 19.23 15.55
N CYS A 9 -26.82 18.87 16.37
CA CYS A 9 -25.59 18.24 15.92
C CYS A 9 -25.99 16.90 15.27
N ARG A 10 -25.93 16.82 13.93
CA ARG A 10 -25.95 15.53 13.25
C ARG A 10 -24.63 14.84 13.59
N LEU A 11 -24.65 13.86 14.49
CA LEU A 11 -23.57 12.88 14.55
C LEU A 11 -23.58 12.15 13.20
N SER A 12 -22.57 12.42 12.37
CA SER A 12 -22.26 11.55 11.24
C SER A 12 -22.00 10.15 11.78
N SER A 13 -22.69 9.16 11.23
CA SER A 13 -22.54 7.72 11.54
C SER A 13 -21.08 7.25 11.54
N THR A 14 -20.20 7.93 10.80
CA THR A 14 -18.77 7.64 10.71
C THR A 14 -17.97 7.92 12.00
N GLY A 15 -18.47 8.77 12.91
CA GLY A 15 -17.73 9.12 14.14
C GLY A 15 -17.59 7.97 15.14
N ASN A 16 -18.57 7.06 15.19
CA ASN A 16 -18.55 5.90 16.10
C ASN A 16 -17.65 4.77 15.58
N PHE A 17 -17.33 4.76 14.29
CA PHE A 17 -16.50 3.71 13.66
C PHE A 17 -15.09 4.18 13.33
N ALA A 18 -14.72 5.43 13.64
CA ALA A 18 -13.37 5.91 13.39
C ALA A 18 -12.29 5.17 14.22
N ASN A 19 -12.69 4.49 15.29
CA ASN A 19 -11.80 3.85 16.26
C ASN A 19 -12.05 2.35 16.45
N VAL A 20 -12.79 1.68 15.55
CA VAL A 20 -13.06 0.22 15.71
C VAL A 20 -11.76 -0.58 15.61
N TYR A 21 -10.80 -0.09 14.83
CA TYR A 21 -9.45 -0.62 14.76
C TYR A 21 -8.50 0.43 15.33
N SER A 22 -7.96 0.16 16.52
CA SER A 22 -7.01 1.03 17.20
C SER A 22 -5.82 0.21 17.73
N GLY A 23 -4.72 0.88 18.02
CA GLY A 23 -3.50 0.22 18.50
C GLY A 23 -2.98 -0.83 17.51
N TRP A 24 -2.65 -2.01 18.01
CA TRP A 24 -2.02 -3.09 17.25
C TRP A 24 -2.87 -3.63 16.10
N GLN A 25 -4.20 -3.64 16.23
CA GLN A 25 -5.09 -4.11 15.16
C GLN A 25 -4.95 -3.29 13.87
N VAL A 26 -4.57 -2.01 13.96
CA VAL A 26 -4.31 -1.18 12.76
C VAL A 26 -3.13 -1.75 11.98
N ILE A 27 -2.05 -2.15 12.68
CA ILE A 27 -0.84 -2.69 12.06
C ILE A 27 -1.12 -4.10 11.53
N GLU A 28 -1.80 -4.94 12.30
CA GLU A 28 -2.18 -6.30 11.89
C GLU A 28 -3.05 -6.27 10.62
N ASN A 29 -4.10 -5.46 10.58
CA ASN A 29 -4.98 -5.35 9.43
C ASN A 29 -4.27 -4.77 8.20
N ALA A 30 -3.38 -3.77 8.39
CA ALA A 30 -2.58 -3.23 7.30
C ALA A 30 -1.64 -4.30 6.72
N ALA A 31 -0.99 -5.10 7.57
CA ALA A 31 -0.10 -6.17 7.13
C ALA A 31 -0.85 -7.25 6.34
N VAL A 32 -2.05 -7.65 6.78
CA VAL A 32 -2.91 -8.59 6.04
C VAL A 32 -3.30 -8.00 4.67
N ALA A 33 -3.77 -6.76 4.63
CA ALA A 33 -4.17 -6.12 3.39
C ALA A 33 -3.01 -6.02 2.38
N LEU A 34 -1.79 -5.76 2.84
CA LEU A 34 -0.60 -5.72 1.99
C LEU A 34 -0.22 -7.11 1.47
N ASP A 35 -0.28 -8.16 2.31
CA ASP A 35 -0.06 -9.54 1.87
C ASP A 35 -1.06 -9.96 0.78
N GLU A 36 -2.35 -9.70 0.99
CA GLU A 36 -3.42 -10.05 0.04
C GLU A 36 -3.34 -9.22 -1.25
N SER A 37 -2.84 -7.98 -1.17
CA SER A 37 -2.67 -7.14 -2.36
C SER A 37 -1.77 -7.79 -3.42
N VAL A 38 -0.84 -8.64 -3.02
CA VAL A 38 0.09 -9.35 -3.92
C VAL A 38 -0.65 -10.30 -4.87
N ASP A 39 -1.77 -10.89 -4.45
CA ASP A 39 -2.58 -11.72 -5.36
C ASP A 39 -3.21 -10.88 -6.47
N THR A 40 -3.58 -9.64 -6.16
CA THR A 40 -4.06 -8.71 -7.19
C THR A 40 -2.90 -8.29 -8.09
N ILE A 41 -1.73 -7.94 -7.54
CA ILE A 41 -0.52 -7.56 -8.29
C ILE A 41 -0.12 -8.64 -9.30
N LEU A 42 -0.13 -9.92 -8.89
CA LEU A 42 0.31 -11.05 -9.70
C LEU A 42 -0.80 -11.71 -10.54
N ARG A 43 -2.05 -11.19 -10.49
CA ARG A 43 -3.16 -11.74 -11.27
C ARG A 43 -2.87 -11.62 -12.77
N SER A 44 -2.91 -12.76 -13.47
CA SER A 44 -2.76 -12.84 -14.92
C SER A 44 -3.86 -12.08 -15.67
N GLY A 45 -3.54 -11.55 -16.85
CA GLY A 45 -4.52 -10.90 -17.74
C GLY A 45 -4.89 -9.47 -17.36
N ARG A 46 -4.22 -8.87 -16.37
CA ARG A 46 -4.39 -7.45 -16.04
C ARG A 46 -3.60 -6.56 -17.00
N SER A 47 -4.17 -5.39 -17.30
CA SER A 47 -3.48 -4.30 -17.98
C SER A 47 -3.15 -3.16 -17.03
N CYS A 48 -2.04 -2.48 -17.30
CA CYS A 48 -1.63 -1.25 -16.65
C CYS A 48 -2.46 -0.07 -17.19
N ALA A 49 -2.36 1.09 -16.54
CA ALA A 49 -3.20 2.26 -16.88
C ALA A 49 -3.02 2.75 -18.33
N ASN A 50 -1.87 2.46 -18.94
CA ASN A 50 -1.53 2.77 -20.32
C ASN A 50 -1.90 1.64 -21.32
N GLY A 51 -2.65 0.63 -20.88
CA GLY A 51 -3.10 -0.49 -21.71
C GLY A 51 -2.09 -1.62 -21.91
N THR A 52 -0.83 -1.46 -21.47
CA THR A 52 0.16 -2.55 -21.59
C THR A 52 -0.16 -3.68 -20.59
N PRO A 53 0.15 -4.94 -20.91
CA PRO A 53 0.01 -6.03 -19.95
C PRO A 53 0.91 -5.82 -18.73
N VAL A 54 0.42 -6.18 -17.54
CA VAL A 54 1.26 -6.26 -16.33
C VAL A 54 2.37 -7.31 -16.56
N PRO A 55 3.63 -7.02 -16.20
CA PRO A 55 4.78 -7.89 -16.52
C PRO A 55 4.90 -9.09 -15.57
N VAL A 56 3.81 -9.84 -15.35
CA VAL A 56 3.78 -11.01 -14.45
C VAL A 56 4.69 -12.18 -14.90
N ALA A 57 5.21 -12.14 -16.13
CA ALA A 57 6.21 -13.08 -16.63
C ALA A 57 7.66 -12.66 -16.32
N GLN A 58 7.89 -11.41 -15.88
CA GLN A 58 9.22 -10.92 -15.52
C GLN A 58 9.57 -11.34 -14.08
N LEU A 59 10.69 -12.04 -13.92
CA LEU A 59 11.07 -12.63 -12.63
C LEU A 59 11.33 -11.58 -11.55
N ASP A 60 11.89 -10.43 -11.90
CA ASP A 60 12.13 -9.30 -11.01
C ASP A 60 10.82 -8.64 -10.54
N TYR A 61 9.83 -8.48 -11.42
CA TYR A 61 8.48 -8.06 -11.03
C TYR A 61 7.86 -9.03 -10.00
N VAL A 62 7.92 -10.33 -10.29
CA VAL A 62 7.38 -11.36 -9.38
C VAL A 62 8.15 -11.37 -8.05
N LYS A 63 9.48 -11.30 -8.09
CA LYS A 63 10.34 -11.30 -6.90
C LYS A 63 10.03 -10.13 -5.97
N THR A 64 9.88 -8.92 -6.52
CA THR A 64 9.58 -7.73 -5.71
C THR A 64 8.19 -7.81 -5.09
N ALA A 65 7.18 -8.29 -5.82
CA ALA A 65 5.84 -8.51 -5.27
C ALA A 65 5.82 -9.58 -4.16
N LEU A 66 6.56 -10.69 -4.33
CA LEU A 66 6.68 -11.70 -3.29
C LEU A 66 7.45 -11.20 -2.07
N GLY A 67 8.43 -10.32 -2.26
CA GLY A 67 9.12 -9.61 -1.18
C GLY A 67 8.16 -8.80 -0.31
N LEU A 68 7.26 -8.03 -0.93
CA LEU A 68 6.20 -7.30 -0.20
C LEU A 68 5.35 -8.24 0.67
N ARG A 69 4.92 -9.37 0.10
CA ARG A 69 4.15 -10.40 0.83
C ARG A 69 4.94 -10.96 2.01
N GLN A 70 6.21 -11.27 1.80
CA GLN A 70 7.07 -11.79 2.87
C GLN A 70 7.21 -10.78 4.01
N THR A 71 7.62 -9.55 3.71
CA THR A 71 7.80 -8.51 4.74
C THR A 71 6.50 -8.20 5.47
N SER A 72 5.37 -8.18 4.74
CA SER A 72 4.04 -7.97 5.34
C SER A 72 3.69 -9.07 6.35
N ARG A 73 3.98 -10.34 6.04
CA ARG A 73 3.80 -11.45 6.99
C ARG A 73 4.73 -11.37 8.20
N GLU A 74 5.95 -10.85 8.03
CA GLU A 74 6.88 -10.62 9.13
C GLU A 74 6.38 -9.50 10.06
N ILE A 75 5.86 -8.41 9.50
CA ILE A 75 5.22 -7.33 10.25
C ILE A 75 4.00 -7.85 11.00
N LEU A 76 3.14 -8.64 10.37
CA LEU A 76 1.98 -9.24 11.04
C LEU A 76 2.40 -10.07 12.26
N ARG A 77 3.43 -10.92 12.11
CA ARG A 77 3.97 -11.71 13.22
C ARG A 77 4.54 -10.83 14.34
N ALA A 78 5.24 -9.75 14.01
CA ALA A 78 5.78 -8.81 15.01
C ALA A 78 4.66 -8.04 15.73
N ALA A 79 3.64 -7.60 14.98
CA ALA A 79 2.48 -6.90 15.52
C ALA A 79 1.66 -7.78 16.48
N GLN A 80 1.44 -9.05 16.13
CA GLN A 80 0.77 -10.03 17.02
C GLN A 80 1.51 -10.25 18.34
N ARG A 81 2.85 -10.11 18.34
CA ARG A 81 3.68 -10.14 19.56
C ARG A 81 3.79 -8.78 20.26
N LYS A 82 3.21 -7.74 19.68
CA LYS A 82 3.29 -6.34 20.16
C LYS A 82 4.73 -5.84 20.26
N ASP A 83 5.59 -6.31 19.35
CA ASP A 83 7.01 -6.01 19.31
C ASP A 83 7.24 -4.73 18.47
N ARG A 84 7.22 -3.58 19.15
CA ARG A 84 7.34 -2.27 18.49
C ARG A 84 8.66 -2.14 17.76
N ASP A 85 9.76 -2.50 18.41
CA ASP A 85 11.09 -2.26 17.85
C ASP A 85 11.27 -3.11 16.59
N LYS A 86 10.80 -4.37 16.61
CA LYS A 86 10.82 -5.20 15.39
C LYS A 86 9.93 -4.67 14.27
N VAL A 87 8.76 -4.10 14.57
CA VAL A 87 7.92 -3.45 13.55
C VAL A 87 8.61 -2.24 12.95
N MET A 88 9.31 -1.44 13.76
CA MET A 88 10.06 -0.29 13.28
C MET A 88 11.25 -0.70 12.40
N ASP A 89 11.97 -1.76 12.76
CA ASP A 89 13.03 -2.32 11.91
C ASP A 89 12.48 -2.79 10.55
N LEU A 90 11.37 -3.53 10.57
CA LEU A 90 10.72 -4.05 9.36
C LEU A 90 10.09 -2.96 8.49
N ALA A 91 9.87 -1.75 9.01
CA ALA A 91 9.35 -0.64 8.23
C ALA A 91 10.33 -0.22 7.11
N GLY A 92 11.65 -0.35 7.35
CA GLY A 92 12.67 -0.17 6.33
C GLY A 92 12.55 -1.20 5.21
N ASP A 93 12.50 -2.49 5.58
CA ASP A 93 12.33 -3.59 4.63
C ASP A 93 11.03 -3.45 3.81
N LEU A 94 9.96 -2.92 4.42
CA LEU A 94 8.71 -2.66 3.74
C LEU A 94 8.84 -1.52 2.72
N ALA A 95 9.56 -0.45 3.09
CA ALA A 95 9.84 0.66 2.18
C ALA A 95 10.67 0.18 0.98
N ASP A 96 11.68 -0.65 1.22
CA ASP A 96 12.51 -1.24 0.16
C ASP A 96 11.71 -2.16 -0.76
N ALA A 97 10.82 -2.99 -0.21
CA ALA A 97 9.91 -3.81 -1.01
C ALA A 97 8.99 -2.95 -1.91
N CYS A 98 8.47 -1.84 -1.38
CA CYS A 98 7.68 -0.89 -2.15
C CYS A 98 8.51 -0.23 -3.26
N ALA A 99 9.71 0.23 -2.94
CA ALA A 99 10.63 0.90 -3.85
C ALA A 99 11.09 -0.02 -4.99
N GLY A 100 11.37 -1.29 -4.70
CA GLY A 100 11.83 -2.29 -5.67
C GLY A 100 10.87 -2.45 -6.86
N CYS A 101 9.56 -2.30 -6.64
CA CYS A 101 8.59 -2.27 -7.72
C CYS A 101 8.33 -0.85 -8.23
N HIS A 102 8.15 0.12 -7.32
CA HIS A 102 7.74 1.46 -7.71
C HIS A 102 8.79 2.26 -8.49
N GLN A 103 10.08 1.95 -8.37
CA GLN A 103 11.14 2.65 -9.12
C GLN A 103 11.32 2.11 -10.55
N ILE A 104 10.86 0.88 -10.81
CA ILE A 104 11.08 0.17 -12.08
C ILE A 104 9.80 0.12 -12.92
N TYR A 105 8.67 -0.18 -12.27
CA TYR A 105 7.40 -0.48 -12.93
C TYR A 105 6.31 0.53 -12.65
N ARG A 106 6.57 1.48 -11.74
CA ARG A 106 5.68 2.61 -11.49
C ARG A 106 6.43 3.90 -11.75
N ASP A 107 5.64 4.93 -11.90
CA ASP A 107 6.08 6.26 -12.26
C ASP A 107 6.73 6.91 -11.02
N THR A 108 8.02 7.24 -11.11
CA THR A 108 8.76 8.03 -10.10
C THR A 108 8.65 9.54 -10.34
N GLU A 109 8.25 9.96 -11.54
CA GLU A 109 8.20 11.36 -11.98
C GLU A 109 6.81 11.70 -12.55
N GLY A 110 6.20 12.79 -12.05
CA GLY A 110 4.91 13.32 -12.51
C GLY A 110 4.41 14.47 -11.62
N PRO A 111 3.40 15.25 -12.06
CA PRO A 111 2.94 16.42 -11.30
C PRO A 111 2.50 16.03 -9.87
N ARG A 112 3.06 16.70 -8.87
CA ARG A 112 2.78 16.48 -7.43
C ARG A 112 3.17 15.08 -6.88
N GLY A 113 4.12 14.38 -7.51
CA GLY A 113 4.63 13.10 -6.99
C GLY A 113 3.70 11.90 -7.20
N PHE A 114 2.64 12.05 -8.00
CA PHE A 114 1.74 10.94 -8.36
C PHE A 114 2.20 10.13 -9.57
N GLY A 115 3.24 10.61 -10.27
CA GLY A 115 3.84 9.95 -11.41
C GLY A 115 2.99 9.99 -12.69
N ASP A 116 3.62 9.94 -13.87
CA ASP A 116 2.92 9.86 -15.15
C ASP A 116 2.43 8.43 -15.44
N THR A 117 1.13 8.20 -15.23
CA THR A 117 0.49 6.89 -15.46
C THR A 117 0.66 6.30 -16.86
N SER A 118 1.05 7.11 -17.86
CA SER A 118 1.40 6.65 -19.20
C SER A 118 2.65 5.74 -19.23
N LEU A 119 3.48 5.80 -18.18
CA LEU A 119 4.75 5.10 -18.07
C LEU A 119 4.67 3.79 -17.28
N ARG A 120 3.54 3.49 -16.63
CA ARG A 120 3.39 2.28 -15.81
C ARG A 120 3.74 1.01 -16.57
N CYS A 121 4.42 0.10 -15.88
CA CYS A 121 4.82 -1.21 -16.38
C CYS A 121 5.78 -1.19 -17.58
N LYS A 122 6.23 -0.01 -18.01
CA LYS A 122 7.34 0.11 -18.96
C LYS A 122 8.62 0.15 -18.14
N VAL A 123 9.49 -0.82 -18.36
CA VAL A 123 10.87 -0.75 -17.85
C VAL A 123 11.57 0.33 -18.68
N LEU A 124 11.69 1.54 -18.11
CA LEU A 124 12.41 2.62 -18.78
C LEU A 124 13.91 2.31 -18.79
N PRO A 125 14.62 2.57 -19.90
CA PRO A 125 16.07 2.45 -19.91
C PRO A 125 16.67 3.34 -18.81
N LYS A 126 17.66 2.83 -18.07
CA LYS A 126 18.39 3.63 -17.08
C LYS A 126 18.97 4.84 -17.79
N LYS A 127 18.64 6.06 -17.35
CA LYS A 127 19.35 7.27 -17.80
C LYS A 127 20.80 7.13 -17.36
N SER A 128 21.72 7.13 -18.34
CA SER A 128 23.17 7.09 -18.16
C SER A 128 23.70 8.36 -17.50
#